data_AF-A0A2G2YFC3-F1
#
_entry.id   AF-A0A2G2YFC3-F1
#
_cell.length_a   1.000
_cell.length_b   1.000
_cell.length_c   1.000
_cell.angle_alpha   90.00
_cell.angle_beta   90.00
_cell.angle_gamma   90.00
#
_symmetry.space_group_name_H-M   'P 1'
#
loop_
_entity.id
_entity.type
_entity.pdbx_description
1 polymer ?
#
loop_
_entity_poly.entity_id
_entity_poly.type
_entity_poly.pdbx_seq_one_letter_code
_entity_poly.pdbx_strand_id
1 'polypeptide(L)'
;MHIHLILILVDLKAQAQALQLIQLTSRSAGFSGTIGELQVDSGLSESVPYILVLYKPEVKILVDRDPVKTSFEEWARPGHFSRTIAKGPDTTTWIWNLHADAHNFDSHTSDLEEIYQKVFSAYFGQLSIIFLWLSGMYFHDACFSNYEAWLSDPTHIGPSAQVVWPIVGQEILNGDVGGGFRGIQITSGFFQIWRASGITSELQLYCTAIGALVFAALMLFAGWFHYHKMAPKLAWFQDVESMLNHHLAGLLELGSLSWAGYQVHVSLPINQFLNARVDPKEIPLPHEFILNRDLLGQLYPRFAEGETPFFTLNWSKYAEFLTFSGGLDPVTRGLWLTDIAHHHLATAILFLIAGHMYKTN
;
A
#
# COMPACT_ATOMS: atom_id res chain seq x y z
N MET A 1 -11.34 -0.16 5.34
CA MET A 1 -11.10 1.19 4.81
C MET A 1 -9.71 1.72 5.18
N HIS A 2 -9.25 1.71 6.44
CA HIS A 2 -8.01 2.41 6.83
C HIS A 2 -6.66 1.70 6.60
N ILE A 3 -6.53 0.37 6.53
CA ILE A 3 -5.25 -0.26 6.13
C ILE A 3 -5.01 -0.11 4.61
N HIS A 4 -6.06 -0.24 3.80
CA HIS A 4 -6.02 0.16 2.40
C HIS A 4 -5.85 1.67 2.24
N LEU A 5 -6.47 2.52 3.08
CA LEU A 5 -6.19 3.95 3.05
C LEU A 5 -4.74 4.25 3.48
N ILE A 6 -4.12 3.48 4.36
CA ILE A 6 -2.70 3.68 4.73
C ILE A 6 -1.78 3.19 3.63
N LEU A 7 -2.03 2.03 3.01
CA LEU A 7 -1.26 1.57 1.85
C LEU A 7 -1.47 2.48 0.63
N ILE A 8 -2.70 2.94 0.38
CA ILE A 8 -3.05 3.92 -0.65
C ILE A 8 -2.61 5.34 -0.28
N LEU A 9 -2.48 5.73 1.00
CA LEU A 9 -1.93 7.04 1.40
C LEU A 9 -0.40 7.04 1.40
N VAL A 10 0.23 5.91 1.72
CA VAL A 10 1.66 5.67 1.51
C VAL A 10 1.95 5.75 0.02
N ASP A 11 1.10 5.12 -0.80
CA ASP A 11 1.22 5.13 -2.26
C ASP A 11 0.81 6.46 -2.89
N LEU A 12 -0.25 7.14 -2.43
CA LEU A 12 -0.62 8.51 -2.85
C LEU A 12 0.41 9.53 -2.38
N LYS A 13 1.12 9.31 -1.28
CA LYS A 13 2.24 10.17 -0.86
C LYS A 13 3.49 9.89 -1.70
N ALA A 14 3.76 8.63 -2.04
CA ALA A 14 4.82 8.26 -2.98
C ALA A 14 4.52 8.75 -4.41
N GLN A 15 3.26 8.70 -4.85
CA GLN A 15 2.77 9.23 -6.12
C GLN A 15 2.64 10.74 -6.12
N ALA A 16 2.27 11.39 -5.00
CA ALA A 16 2.31 12.84 -4.87
C ALA A 16 3.75 13.36 -4.84
N GLN A 17 4.69 12.59 -4.27
CA GLN A 17 6.12 12.88 -4.34
C GLN A 17 6.69 12.62 -5.74
N ALA A 18 6.23 11.58 -6.46
CA ALA A 18 6.53 11.36 -7.87
C ALA A 18 5.92 12.46 -8.76
N LEU A 19 4.72 12.96 -8.45
CA LEU A 19 4.12 14.12 -9.09
C LEU A 19 4.87 15.42 -8.75
N GLN A 20 5.41 15.56 -7.53
CA GLN A 20 6.32 16.66 -7.19
C GLN A 20 7.64 16.57 -7.97
N LEU A 21 8.14 15.35 -8.22
CA LEU A 21 9.29 15.09 -9.08
C LEU A 21 8.98 15.46 -10.56
N ILE A 22 7.74 15.20 -11.01
CA ILE A 22 7.22 15.65 -12.32
C ILE A 22 7.02 17.18 -12.37
N GLN A 23 6.66 17.83 -11.25
CA GLN A 23 6.60 19.30 -11.18
C GLN A 23 7.98 19.95 -11.10
N LEU A 24 8.97 19.27 -10.50
CA LEU A 24 10.37 19.70 -10.47
C LEU A 24 11.04 19.58 -11.86
N THR A 25 10.68 18.57 -12.66
CA THR A 25 11.07 18.50 -14.07
C THR A 25 10.42 19.58 -14.93
N SER A 26 9.19 20.03 -14.60
CA SER A 26 8.56 21.16 -15.31
C SER A 26 9.24 22.51 -15.03
N ARG A 27 9.82 22.70 -13.83
CA ARG A 27 10.52 23.95 -13.46
C ARG A 27 11.96 24.02 -13.97
N SER A 28 12.64 22.88 -14.16
CA SER A 28 14.01 22.83 -14.72
C SER A 28 14.04 22.77 -16.25
N ALA A 29 12.95 22.35 -16.90
CA ALA A 29 12.84 22.29 -18.36
C ALA A 29 12.40 23.61 -19.04
N GLY A 30 12.27 24.73 -18.31
CA GLY A 30 12.03 26.04 -18.92
C GLY A 30 10.75 26.15 -19.75
N PHE A 31 9.69 25.38 -19.44
CA PHE A 31 8.38 25.58 -20.07
C PHE A 31 7.68 26.79 -19.44
N SER A 32 8.13 28.00 -19.81
CA SER A 32 7.29 29.20 -19.78
C SER A 32 6.53 29.24 -21.10
N GLY A 33 5.31 28.73 -21.11
CA GLY A 33 4.39 28.92 -22.23
C GLY A 33 3.95 30.38 -22.29
N THR A 34 4.69 31.23 -23.01
CA THR A 34 4.17 32.50 -23.49
C THR A 34 3.55 32.24 -24.86
N ILE A 35 2.25 32.52 -25.00
CA ILE A 35 1.55 32.47 -26.28
C ILE A 35 2.16 33.56 -27.17
N GLY A 36 2.98 33.17 -28.15
CA GLY A 36 3.51 34.05 -29.18
C GLY A 36 2.87 33.73 -30.52
N GLU A 37 2.17 34.70 -31.10
CA GLU A 37 1.67 34.66 -32.48
C GLU A 37 2.85 34.54 -33.46
N LEU A 38 2.82 33.50 -34.30
CA LEU A 38 3.72 33.36 -35.44
C LEU A 38 3.12 34.14 -36.62
N GLN A 39 3.75 35.28 -36.93
CA GLN A 39 3.47 36.09 -38.09
C GLN A 39 3.98 35.35 -39.34
N VAL A 40 3.06 34.92 -40.22
CA VAL A 40 3.38 34.25 -41.49
C VAL A 40 3.55 35.31 -42.56
N ASP A 41 4.77 35.45 -43.07
CA ASP A 41 5.06 36.25 -44.26
C ASP A 41 5.17 35.37 -45.50
N SER A 42 4.74 35.96 -46.61
CA SER A 42 4.31 35.39 -47.88
C SER A 42 5.30 34.52 -48.67
N GLY A 43 4.75 33.52 -49.40
CA GLY A 43 5.33 33.06 -50.68
C GLY A 43 5.34 31.55 -50.96
N LEU A 44 4.46 31.13 -51.89
CA LEU A 44 4.54 29.93 -52.76
C LEU A 44 4.02 28.57 -52.23
N SER A 45 2.76 28.30 -52.64
CA SER A 45 2.13 27.07 -53.14
C SER A 45 2.75 25.67 -52.91
N GLU A 46 1.89 24.78 -52.39
CA GLU A 46 1.99 23.31 -52.22
C GLU A 46 2.74 22.78 -50.99
N SER A 47 2.01 22.53 -49.90
CA SER A 47 2.46 21.73 -48.76
C SER A 47 1.78 20.36 -48.74
N VAL A 48 2.57 19.32 -49.06
CA VAL A 48 2.23 17.93 -48.74
C VAL A 48 2.31 17.77 -47.21
N PRO A 49 1.28 17.24 -46.52
CA PRO A 49 1.37 17.05 -45.08
C PRO A 49 2.30 15.87 -44.77
N TYR A 50 3.52 16.17 -44.34
CA TYR A 50 4.38 15.17 -43.70
C TYR A 50 3.83 14.89 -42.30
N ILE A 51 3.18 13.74 -42.11
CA ILE A 51 2.91 13.21 -40.78
C ILE A 51 4.25 12.73 -40.22
N LEU A 52 4.87 13.56 -39.37
CA LEU A 52 5.95 13.12 -38.49
C LEU A 52 5.35 12.13 -37.49
N VAL A 53 5.33 10.84 -37.86
CA VAL A 53 5.13 9.76 -36.90
C VAL A 53 6.39 9.75 -36.03
N LEU A 54 6.32 10.43 -34.88
CA LEU A 54 7.32 10.27 -33.83
C LEU A 54 7.29 8.79 -33.42
N TYR A 55 8.26 8.03 -33.90
CA TYR A 55 8.49 6.66 -33.49
C TYR A 55 8.83 6.69 -32.00
N LYS A 56 7.86 6.36 -31.15
CA LYS A 56 8.10 6.20 -29.71
C LYS A 56 8.91 4.90 -29.54
N PRO A 57 10.10 4.94 -28.92
CA PRO A 57 10.88 3.74 -28.70
C PRO A 57 10.09 2.75 -27.84
N GLU A 58 10.20 1.46 -28.17
CA GLU A 58 9.58 0.37 -27.41
C GLU A 58 9.92 0.48 -25.91
N VAL A 59 8.93 0.29 -25.04
CA VAL A 59 9.13 0.12 -23.59
C VAL A 59 10.16 -0.99 -23.38
N LYS A 60 11.37 -0.63 -22.93
CA LYS A 60 12.48 -1.55 -22.68
C LYS A 60 13.01 -1.31 -21.28
N ILE A 61 13.16 -2.39 -20.53
CA ILE A 61 13.81 -2.36 -19.21
C ILE A 61 15.32 -2.22 -19.44
N LEU A 62 15.84 -1.03 -19.17
CA LEU A 62 17.27 -0.72 -19.24
C LEU A 62 17.82 -0.57 -17.82
N VAL A 63 18.86 -1.34 -17.51
CA VAL A 63 19.44 -1.47 -16.18
C VAL A 63 20.95 -1.57 -16.27
N ASP A 64 21.66 -0.89 -15.38
CA ASP A 64 23.10 -1.05 -15.20
C ASP A 64 23.40 -2.11 -14.14
N ARG A 65 24.40 -2.95 -14.42
CA ARG A 65 24.81 -4.06 -13.56
C ARG A 65 25.94 -3.65 -12.64
N ASP A 66 25.78 -3.95 -11.35
CA ASP A 66 26.75 -3.67 -10.30
C ASP A 66 27.31 -2.21 -10.32
N PRO A 67 26.45 -1.17 -10.41
CA PRO A 67 26.92 0.22 -10.58
C PRO A 67 27.67 0.76 -9.35
N VAL A 68 27.27 0.34 -8.14
CA VAL A 68 27.89 0.76 -6.88
C VAL A 68 28.25 -0.48 -6.06
N LYS A 69 29.54 -0.66 -5.77
CA LYS A 69 30.02 -1.77 -4.95
C LYS A 69 29.48 -1.67 -3.51
N THR A 70 28.89 -2.74 -3.01
CA THR A 70 28.50 -2.84 -1.59
C THR A 70 29.76 -2.92 -0.71
N SER A 71 29.98 -1.91 0.13
CA SER A 71 31.11 -1.78 1.04
C SER A 71 30.74 -0.94 2.27
N PHE A 72 31.33 -1.25 3.42
CA PHE A 72 31.20 -0.43 4.64
C PHE A 72 32.17 0.77 4.68
N GLU A 73 33.04 0.95 3.67
CA GLU A 73 34.03 2.03 3.65
C GLU A 73 33.39 3.43 3.80
N GLU A 74 32.31 3.68 3.08
CA GLU A 74 31.61 4.98 3.11
C GLU A 74 30.86 5.23 4.43
N TRP A 75 30.57 4.18 5.21
CA TRP A 75 29.93 4.32 6.52
C TRP A 75 30.92 4.86 7.56
N ALA A 76 32.22 4.57 7.38
CA ALA A 76 33.29 5.11 8.22
C ALA A 76 33.61 6.59 7.91
N ARG A 77 33.01 7.17 6.85
CA ARG A 77 33.17 8.57 6.43
C ARG A 77 31.83 9.30 6.45
N PRO A 78 31.31 9.71 7.63
CA PRO A 78 30.05 10.43 7.69
C PRO A 78 30.12 11.72 6.86
N GLY A 79 29.12 11.93 6.00
CA GLY A 79 29.08 13.08 5.09
C GLY A 79 29.79 12.86 3.76
N HIS A 80 30.21 11.63 3.42
CA HIS A 80 30.85 11.30 2.13
C HIS A 80 30.05 11.79 0.90
N PHE A 81 28.73 11.88 1.03
CA PHE A 81 27.81 12.34 -0.02
C PHE A 81 27.94 13.84 -0.34
N SER A 82 28.61 14.64 0.48
CA SER A 82 28.82 16.07 0.26
C SER A 82 30.30 16.42 0.38
N ARG A 83 30.86 17.03 -0.67
CA ARG A 83 32.27 17.48 -0.67
C ARG A 83 32.57 18.51 0.43
N THR A 84 31.57 19.24 0.88
CA THR A 84 31.69 20.24 1.95
C THR A 84 31.78 19.58 3.32
N ILE A 85 30.98 18.53 3.55
CA ILE A 85 30.87 17.84 4.85
C ILE A 85 31.95 16.73 4.96
N ALA A 86 32.34 16.10 3.85
CA ALA A 86 33.33 15.02 3.83
C ALA A 86 34.72 15.39 4.38
N LYS A 87 35.04 16.69 4.51
CA LYS A 87 36.31 17.17 5.09
C LYS A 87 36.43 16.94 6.60
N GLY A 88 35.32 16.67 7.27
CA GLY A 88 35.28 16.41 8.71
C GLY A 88 34.76 17.60 9.54
N PRO A 89 34.52 17.39 10.84
CA PRO A 89 33.90 18.37 11.73
C PRO A 89 34.87 19.42 12.26
N ASP A 90 34.87 20.61 11.66
CA ASP A 90 35.57 21.78 12.21
C ASP A 90 34.76 22.51 13.29
N THR A 91 33.42 22.43 13.23
CA THR A 91 32.49 23.06 14.19
C THR A 91 31.31 22.13 14.46
N THR A 92 30.57 22.37 15.55
CA THR A 92 29.35 21.59 15.86
C THR A 92 28.23 21.78 14.82
N THR A 93 28.26 22.87 14.03
CA THR A 93 27.37 23.09 12.88
C THR A 93 27.46 21.95 11.86
N TRP A 94 28.65 21.35 11.72
CA TRP A 94 28.85 20.20 10.85
C TRP A 94 27.91 19.04 11.15
N ILE A 95 27.64 18.78 12.45
CA ILE A 95 26.74 17.69 12.88
C ILE A 95 25.32 17.97 12.40
N TRP A 96 24.86 19.21 12.49
CA TRP A 96 23.51 19.59 12.05
C TRP A 96 23.37 19.51 10.53
N ASN A 97 24.37 20.02 9.79
CA ASN A 97 24.39 19.96 8.33
C ASN A 97 24.43 18.50 7.83
N LEU A 98 25.17 17.62 8.51
CA LEU A 98 25.20 16.19 8.19
C LEU A 98 23.80 15.57 8.17
N HIS A 99 22.95 15.89 9.16
CA HIS A 99 21.59 15.35 9.23
C HIS A 99 20.62 16.07 8.28
N ALA A 100 20.75 17.40 8.16
CA ALA A 100 19.88 18.20 7.31
C ALA A 100 20.03 17.85 5.82
N ASP A 101 21.26 17.61 5.38
CA ASP A 101 21.56 17.33 3.97
C ASP A 101 21.50 15.84 3.62
N ALA A 102 21.31 14.93 4.58
CA ALA A 102 21.37 13.48 4.35
C ALA A 102 20.42 12.96 3.26
N HIS A 103 19.22 13.54 3.15
CA HIS A 103 18.22 13.17 2.13
C HIS A 103 18.04 14.25 1.05
N ASN A 104 18.90 15.26 1.01
CA ASN A 104 18.88 16.30 -0.02
C ASN A 104 19.68 15.84 -1.24
N PHE A 105 19.18 14.85 -1.97
CA PHE A 105 19.93 14.17 -3.05
C PHE A 105 20.39 15.11 -4.17
N ASP A 106 19.62 16.15 -4.50
CA ASP A 106 19.98 17.17 -5.50
C ASP A 106 21.25 17.96 -5.13
N SER A 107 21.56 18.06 -3.83
CA SER A 107 22.79 18.71 -3.35
C SER A 107 24.02 17.80 -3.39
N HIS A 108 23.82 16.49 -3.54
CA HIS A 108 24.91 15.50 -3.52
C HIS A 108 25.55 15.36 -4.90
N THR A 109 24.72 15.37 -5.94
CA THR A 109 25.11 15.12 -7.34
C THR A 109 24.23 15.91 -8.29
N SER A 110 24.76 16.25 -9.46
CA SER A 110 23.97 16.87 -10.54
C SER A 110 23.45 15.84 -11.55
N ASP A 111 23.78 14.56 -11.38
CA ASP A 111 23.31 13.49 -12.24
C ASP A 111 21.89 13.08 -11.85
N LEU A 112 20.93 13.37 -12.74
CA LEU A 112 19.53 13.01 -12.55
C LEU A 112 19.37 11.50 -12.39
N GLU A 113 20.06 10.68 -13.18
CA GLU A 113 19.89 9.22 -13.12
C GLU A 113 20.24 8.67 -11.73
N GLU A 114 21.36 9.13 -11.16
CA GLU A 114 21.78 8.78 -9.79
C GLU A 114 20.74 9.23 -8.75
N ILE A 115 20.16 10.43 -8.90
CA ILE A 115 19.11 10.94 -8.01
C ILE A 115 17.87 10.04 -8.06
N TYR A 116 17.38 9.71 -9.26
CA TYR A 116 16.21 8.83 -9.42
C TYR A 116 16.46 7.43 -8.84
N GLN A 117 17.67 6.87 -9.01
CA GLN A 117 18.05 5.59 -8.40
C GLN A 117 18.08 5.65 -6.87
N LYS A 118 18.62 6.73 -6.28
CA LYS A 118 18.60 6.95 -4.82
C LYS A 118 17.17 7.06 -4.29
N VAL A 119 16.33 7.85 -4.96
CA VAL A 119 14.91 8.02 -4.61
C VAL A 119 14.18 6.68 -4.67
N PHE A 120 14.38 5.92 -5.74
CA PHE A 120 13.74 4.60 -5.93
C PHE A 120 14.13 3.61 -4.82
N SER A 121 15.42 3.52 -4.49
CA SER A 121 15.90 2.70 -3.38
C SER A 121 15.35 3.17 -2.02
N ALA A 122 15.27 4.48 -1.81
CA ALA A 122 14.74 5.05 -0.58
C ALA A 122 13.25 4.72 -0.38
N TYR A 123 12.45 4.67 -1.45
CA TYR A 123 11.06 4.22 -1.38
C TYR A 123 10.94 2.77 -0.88
N PHE A 124 11.79 1.86 -1.35
CA PHE A 124 11.84 0.50 -0.81
C PHE A 124 12.23 0.45 0.66
N GLY A 125 13.18 1.30 1.09
CA GLY A 125 13.53 1.46 2.50
C GLY A 125 12.35 1.93 3.34
N GLN A 126 11.59 2.92 2.85
CA GLN A 126 10.39 3.42 3.51
C GLN A 126 9.29 2.35 3.59
N LEU A 127 9.06 1.60 2.51
CA LEU A 127 8.11 0.48 2.49
C LEU A 127 8.51 -0.62 3.49
N SER A 128 9.80 -0.94 3.59
CA SER A 128 10.30 -1.88 4.58
C SER A 128 9.97 -1.45 6.02
N ILE A 129 10.11 -0.17 6.35
CA ILE A 129 9.79 0.37 7.68
C ILE A 129 8.28 0.28 7.94
N ILE A 130 7.45 0.56 6.93
CA ILE A 130 5.99 0.45 7.04
C ILE A 130 5.55 -0.99 7.28
N PHE A 131 6.11 -1.95 6.54
CA PHE A 131 5.82 -3.38 6.76
C PHE A 131 6.31 -3.87 8.13
N LEU A 132 7.47 -3.38 8.60
CA LEU A 132 7.95 -3.69 9.93
C LEU A 132 7.04 -3.13 11.03
N TRP A 133 6.58 -1.88 10.86
CA TRP A 133 5.61 -1.27 11.76
C TRP A 133 4.28 -2.04 11.77
N LEU A 134 3.74 -2.40 10.60
CA LEU A 134 2.53 -3.22 10.48
C LEU A 134 2.73 -4.59 11.15
N SER A 135 3.86 -5.26 10.89
CA SER A 135 4.22 -6.53 11.53
C SER A 135 4.21 -6.40 13.05
N GLY A 136 4.79 -5.32 13.59
CA GLY A 136 4.74 -4.99 15.01
C GLY A 136 3.31 -4.85 15.53
N MET A 137 2.43 -4.16 14.81
CA MET A 137 1.02 -4.03 15.22
C MET A 137 0.31 -5.39 15.26
N TYR A 138 0.47 -6.23 14.24
CA TYR A 138 -0.10 -7.59 14.27
C TYR A 138 0.50 -8.46 15.38
N PHE A 139 1.81 -8.35 15.64
CA PHE A 139 2.50 -9.15 16.65
C PHE A 139 2.09 -8.77 18.08
N HIS A 140 2.03 -7.47 18.36
CA HIS A 140 1.57 -6.97 19.66
C HIS A 140 0.17 -7.50 19.98
N ASP A 141 -0.69 -7.51 18.96
CA ASP A 141 -2.06 -7.93 19.14
C ASP A 141 -2.23 -9.45 19.17
N ALA A 142 -1.29 -10.19 18.61
CA ALA A 142 -1.24 -11.65 18.76
C ALA A 142 -0.71 -12.11 20.12
N CYS A 143 0.18 -11.35 20.77
CA CYS A 143 0.93 -11.85 21.94
C CYS A 143 0.61 -11.12 23.26
N PHE A 144 0.15 -9.87 23.20
CA PHE A 144 0.04 -8.99 24.37
C PHE A 144 -1.28 -8.24 24.39
N SER A 145 -2.36 -8.87 23.91
CA SER A 145 -3.66 -8.23 23.78
C SER A 145 -4.79 -9.02 24.42
N ASN A 146 -5.97 -8.40 24.45
CA ASN A 146 -7.23 -9.05 24.78
C ASN A 146 -8.12 -9.23 23.55
N TYR A 147 -7.56 -9.45 22.36
CA TYR A 147 -8.32 -9.48 21.11
C TYR A 147 -9.45 -10.51 21.08
N GLU A 148 -9.20 -11.76 21.47
CA GLU A 148 -10.24 -12.81 21.48
C GLU A 148 -11.34 -12.54 22.52
N ALA A 149 -10.94 -12.02 23.69
CA ALA A 149 -11.89 -11.61 24.73
C ALA A 149 -12.76 -10.45 24.22
N TRP A 150 -12.15 -9.43 23.61
CA TRP A 150 -12.86 -8.32 23.00
C TRP A 150 -13.78 -8.77 21.87
N LEU A 151 -13.37 -9.74 21.05
CA LEU A 151 -14.19 -10.25 19.95
C LEU A 151 -15.50 -10.89 20.46
N SER A 152 -15.45 -11.48 21.65
CA SER A 152 -16.60 -12.10 22.33
C SER A 152 -17.56 -11.07 22.93
N ASP A 153 -17.06 -9.94 23.45
CA ASP A 153 -17.88 -8.81 23.90
C ASP A 153 -17.29 -7.45 23.48
N PRO A 154 -17.48 -7.05 22.21
CA PRO A 154 -16.90 -5.82 21.67
C PRO A 154 -17.49 -4.54 22.25
N THR A 155 -18.61 -4.65 22.97
CA THR A 155 -19.36 -3.51 23.51
C THR A 155 -18.92 -3.08 24.89
N HIS A 156 -18.46 -4.01 25.72
CA HIS A 156 -18.07 -3.72 27.11
C HIS A 156 -16.58 -3.85 27.37
N ILE A 157 -15.86 -4.65 26.57
CA ILE A 157 -14.40 -4.80 26.72
C ILE A 157 -13.69 -3.71 25.93
N GLY A 158 -12.72 -3.05 26.57
CA GLY A 158 -11.85 -2.07 25.92
C GLY A 158 -10.72 -2.76 25.16
N PRO A 159 -10.39 -2.34 23.92
CA PRO A 159 -9.28 -2.91 23.19
C PRO A 159 -7.94 -2.53 23.85
N SER A 160 -7.06 -3.51 24.09
CA SER A 160 -5.73 -3.30 24.66
C SER A 160 -4.72 -4.25 24.03
N ALA A 161 -3.54 -3.75 23.69
CA ALA A 161 -2.47 -4.51 23.02
C ALA A 161 -1.05 -4.13 23.48
N GLN A 162 -0.95 -3.40 24.58
CA GLN A 162 0.32 -2.97 25.14
C GLN A 162 0.30 -3.18 26.65
N VAL A 163 1.26 -3.97 27.14
CA VAL A 163 1.44 -4.28 28.56
C VAL A 163 2.76 -3.70 29.03
N VAL A 164 2.71 -2.96 30.13
CA VAL A 164 3.88 -2.29 30.73
C VAL A 164 4.54 -3.21 31.74
N TRP A 165 5.87 -3.31 31.70
CA TRP A 165 6.63 -4.09 32.68
C TRP A 165 6.67 -3.44 34.07
N PRO A 166 6.57 -4.23 35.16
CA PRO A 166 6.54 -3.73 36.53
C PRO A 166 7.96 -3.49 37.09
N ILE A 167 8.57 -2.37 36.73
CA ILE A 167 9.96 -2.05 37.14
C ILE A 167 9.98 -1.00 38.26
N VAL A 168 9.30 0.13 38.04
CA VAL A 168 9.38 1.32 38.92
C VAL A 168 8.02 1.81 39.42
N GLY A 169 6.99 0.95 39.42
CA GLY A 169 5.60 1.35 39.71
C GLY A 169 4.81 1.76 38.47
N GLN A 170 5.43 1.73 37.27
CA GLN A 170 4.78 2.07 36.00
C GLN A 170 3.71 1.05 35.57
N GLU A 171 3.61 -0.12 36.22
CA GLU A 171 2.52 -1.07 36.03
C GLU A 171 1.14 -0.51 36.44
N ILE A 172 1.09 0.64 37.13
CA ILE A 172 -0.15 1.41 37.33
C ILE A 172 -0.81 1.80 36.00
N LEU A 173 -0.04 1.86 34.90
CA LEU A 173 -0.54 2.12 33.55
C LEU A 173 -1.31 0.92 32.97
N ASN A 174 -1.14 -0.29 33.52
CA ASN A 174 -1.91 -1.47 33.12
C ASN A 174 -3.30 -1.43 33.76
N GLY A 175 -4.17 -0.59 33.20
CA GLY A 175 -5.56 -0.45 33.62
C GLY A 175 -6.37 -1.71 33.36
N ASP A 176 -7.44 -1.89 34.14
CA ASP A 176 -8.43 -2.93 33.87
C ASP A 176 -9.31 -2.52 32.70
N VAL A 177 -9.19 -3.26 31.59
CA VAL A 177 -9.93 -3.01 30.34
C VAL A 177 -11.06 -4.02 30.12
N GLY A 178 -11.32 -4.90 31.10
CA GLY A 178 -12.27 -6.00 30.97
C GLY A 178 -11.67 -7.25 30.34
N GLY A 179 -12.45 -8.34 30.31
CA GLY A 179 -12.00 -9.63 29.77
C GLY A 179 -10.89 -10.31 30.58
N GLY A 180 -10.69 -9.92 31.85
CA GLY A 180 -9.61 -10.45 32.70
C GLY A 180 -8.21 -9.96 32.32
N PHE A 181 -8.12 -8.94 31.45
CA PHE A 181 -6.86 -8.41 30.95
C PHE A 181 -6.55 -7.02 31.52
N ARG A 182 -5.27 -6.76 31.78
CA ARG A 182 -4.78 -5.46 32.25
C ARG A 182 -3.67 -4.96 31.34
N GLY A 183 -3.85 -3.76 30.80
CA GLY A 183 -2.93 -3.15 29.86
C GLY A 183 -3.33 -1.72 29.52
N ILE A 184 -2.61 -1.12 28.58
CA ILE A 184 -2.94 0.20 28.05
C ILE A 184 -4.07 0.04 27.03
N GLN A 185 -5.15 0.78 27.23
CA GLN A 185 -6.25 0.84 26.25
C GLN A 185 -5.77 1.55 24.97
N ILE A 186 -5.90 0.88 23.83
CA ILE A 186 -5.48 1.40 22.53
C ILE A 186 -6.62 2.15 21.84
N THR A 187 -6.28 3.16 21.04
CA THR A 187 -7.23 4.00 20.29
C THR A 187 -6.99 3.99 18.78
N SER A 188 -6.10 3.12 18.29
CA SER A 188 -5.74 2.97 16.87
C SER A 188 -6.84 2.35 16.01
N GLY A 189 -7.80 1.64 16.62
CA GLY A 189 -8.94 1.02 15.93
C GLY A 189 -8.61 -0.29 15.22
N PHE A 190 -7.46 -0.92 15.50
CA PHE A 190 -7.06 -2.14 14.81
C PHE A 190 -7.96 -3.35 15.10
N PHE A 191 -8.47 -3.50 16.32
CA PHE A 191 -9.38 -4.58 16.69
C PHE A 191 -10.61 -4.65 15.77
N GLN A 192 -11.21 -3.49 15.47
CA GLN A 192 -12.34 -3.37 14.55
C GLN A 192 -11.93 -3.72 13.12
N ILE A 193 -10.72 -3.36 12.70
CA ILE A 193 -10.20 -3.69 11.37
C ILE A 193 -9.98 -5.20 11.22
N TRP A 194 -9.42 -5.88 12.21
CA TRP A 194 -9.22 -7.34 12.18
C TRP A 194 -10.54 -8.09 12.22
N ARG A 195 -11.49 -7.65 13.06
CA ARG A 195 -12.85 -8.21 13.05
C ARG A 195 -13.49 -8.07 11.67
N ALA A 196 -13.44 -6.87 11.08
CA ALA A 196 -13.95 -6.65 9.73
C ALA A 196 -13.19 -7.47 8.67
N SER A 197 -11.96 -7.91 8.95
CA SER A 197 -11.20 -8.80 8.06
C SER A 197 -11.55 -10.29 8.26
N GLY A 198 -12.39 -10.63 9.24
CA GLY A 198 -12.74 -12.02 9.56
C GLY A 198 -11.65 -12.75 10.35
N ILE A 199 -10.77 -12.03 11.04
CA ILE A 199 -9.78 -12.64 11.94
C ILE A 199 -10.50 -13.03 13.24
N THR A 200 -10.31 -14.27 13.69
CA THR A 200 -11.01 -14.82 14.86
C THR A 200 -10.08 -15.33 15.96
N SER A 201 -8.77 -15.46 15.68
CA SER A 201 -7.80 -15.99 16.64
C SER A 201 -6.45 -15.28 16.60
N GLU A 202 -5.75 -15.32 17.72
CA GLU A 202 -4.39 -14.77 17.87
C GLU A 202 -3.38 -15.43 16.91
N LEU A 203 -3.59 -16.71 16.57
CA LEU A 203 -2.74 -17.44 15.64
C LEU A 203 -2.73 -16.81 14.24
N GLN A 204 -3.87 -16.32 13.76
CA GLN A 204 -3.97 -15.66 12.46
C GLN A 204 -3.22 -14.31 12.45
N LEU A 205 -3.31 -13.55 13.55
CA LEU A 205 -2.55 -12.32 13.73
C LEU A 205 -1.04 -12.60 13.73
N TYR A 206 -0.61 -13.66 14.43
CA TYR A 206 0.79 -14.07 14.49
C TYR A 206 1.34 -14.44 13.10
N CYS A 207 0.62 -15.27 12.34
CA CYS A 207 0.99 -15.62 10.97
C CYS A 207 1.07 -14.38 10.06
N THR A 208 0.14 -13.44 10.22
CA THR A 208 0.13 -12.18 9.46
C THR A 208 1.33 -11.30 9.83
N ALA A 209 1.72 -11.26 11.11
CA ALA A 209 2.91 -10.55 11.57
C ALA A 209 4.19 -11.10 10.92
N ILE A 210 4.34 -12.43 10.87
CA ILE A 210 5.47 -13.07 10.21
C ILE A 210 5.46 -12.76 8.71
N GLY A 211 4.31 -12.86 8.04
CA GLY A 211 4.17 -12.51 6.64
C GLY A 211 4.63 -11.07 6.36
N ALA A 212 4.13 -10.10 7.14
CA ALA A 212 4.54 -8.70 7.02
C ALA A 212 6.04 -8.50 7.28
N LEU A 213 6.64 -9.25 8.20
CA LEU A 213 8.09 -9.21 8.46
C LEU A 213 8.90 -9.73 7.27
N VAL A 214 8.45 -10.82 6.64
CA VAL A 214 9.06 -11.34 5.40
C VAL A 214 8.98 -10.30 4.29
N PHE A 215 7.83 -9.63 4.12
CA PHE A 215 7.69 -8.54 3.15
C PHE A 215 8.60 -7.35 3.46
N ALA A 216 8.78 -6.98 4.73
CA ALA A 216 9.76 -5.97 5.11
C ALA A 216 11.18 -6.34 4.63
N ALA A 217 11.61 -7.58 4.88
CA ALA A 217 12.91 -8.08 4.42
C ALA A 217 13.02 -8.08 2.88
N LEU A 218 11.95 -8.47 2.17
CA LEU A 218 11.91 -8.42 0.70
C LEU A 218 12.00 -6.99 0.16
N MET A 219 11.32 -6.03 0.77
CA MET A 219 11.40 -4.62 0.37
C MET A 219 12.81 -4.07 0.60
N LEU A 220 13.42 -4.36 1.75
CA LEU A 220 14.79 -3.95 2.03
C LEU A 220 15.77 -4.55 1.02
N PHE A 221 15.62 -5.83 0.70
CA PHE A 221 16.42 -6.50 -0.33
C PHE A 221 16.21 -5.89 -1.71
N ALA A 222 14.97 -5.59 -2.11
CA ALA A 222 14.65 -4.97 -3.39
C ALA A 222 15.28 -3.58 -3.52
N GLY A 223 15.27 -2.76 -2.45
CA GLY A 223 15.96 -1.47 -2.43
C GLY A 223 17.46 -1.61 -2.66
N TRP A 224 18.12 -2.50 -1.90
CA TRP A 224 19.53 -2.81 -2.12
C TRP A 224 19.80 -3.32 -3.54
N PHE A 225 18.97 -4.22 -4.05
CA PHE A 225 19.13 -4.85 -5.36
C PHE A 225 19.02 -3.82 -6.49
N HIS A 226 18.01 -2.96 -6.44
CA HIS A 226 17.77 -1.93 -7.45
C HIS A 226 18.68 -0.70 -7.32
N TYR A 227 19.52 -0.63 -6.30
CA TYR A 227 20.57 0.40 -6.20
C TYR A 227 21.96 -0.16 -6.51
N HIS A 228 22.34 -1.29 -5.91
CA HIS A 228 23.69 -1.83 -6.00
C HIS A 228 23.89 -2.87 -7.10
N LYS A 229 22.83 -3.55 -7.55
CA LYS A 229 22.95 -4.69 -8.48
C LYS A 229 22.37 -4.41 -9.85
N MET A 230 21.16 -3.89 -9.91
CA MET A 230 20.39 -3.70 -11.15
C MET A 230 19.71 -2.33 -11.12
N ALA A 231 20.49 -1.27 -11.31
CA ALA A 231 19.97 0.10 -11.21
C ALA A 231 19.28 0.50 -12.51
N PRO A 232 17.99 0.93 -12.47
CA PRO A 232 17.28 1.36 -13.67
C PRO A 232 17.87 2.64 -14.28
N LYS A 233 17.80 2.76 -15.60
CA LYS A 233 18.20 3.98 -16.31
C LYS A 233 17.12 5.06 -16.28
N LEU A 234 17.52 6.31 -16.53
CA LEU A 234 16.62 7.46 -16.53
C LEU A 234 15.42 7.28 -17.47
N ALA A 235 15.62 6.66 -18.64
CA ALA A 235 14.55 6.40 -19.59
C ALA A 235 13.43 5.52 -19.02
N TRP A 236 13.74 4.60 -18.10
CA TRP A 236 12.74 3.77 -17.42
C TRP A 236 11.90 4.60 -16.45
N PHE A 237 12.54 5.49 -15.68
CA PHE A 237 11.83 6.39 -14.76
C PHE A 237 10.93 7.40 -15.47
N GLN A 238 11.32 7.81 -16.69
CA GLN A 238 10.58 8.80 -17.48
C GLN A 238 9.44 8.19 -18.31
N ASP A 239 9.25 6.86 -18.29
CA ASP A 239 8.14 6.21 -18.97
C ASP A 239 6.83 6.35 -18.17
N VAL A 240 6.29 7.57 -18.19
CA VAL A 240 5.11 7.95 -17.43
C VAL A 240 3.84 7.22 -17.89
N GLU A 241 3.74 6.85 -19.16
CA GLU A 241 2.57 6.16 -19.71
C GLU A 241 2.52 4.71 -19.21
N SER A 242 3.65 3.99 -19.27
CA SER A 242 3.76 2.66 -18.68
C SER A 242 3.56 2.70 -17.17
N MET A 243 4.18 3.67 -16.48
CA MET A 243 4.01 3.85 -15.04
C MET A 243 2.54 4.06 -14.65
N LEU A 244 1.82 4.94 -15.35
CA LEU A 244 0.40 5.21 -15.06
C LEU A 244 -0.47 3.98 -15.34
N ASN A 245 -0.28 3.30 -16.47
CA ASN A 245 -1.04 2.09 -16.79
C ASN A 245 -0.84 1.00 -15.72
N HIS A 246 0.41 0.74 -15.31
CA HIS A 246 0.72 -0.27 -14.30
C HIS A 246 0.28 0.12 -12.89
N HIS A 247 0.29 1.40 -12.51
CA HIS A 247 -0.27 1.81 -11.22
C HIS A 247 -1.81 1.73 -11.20
N LEU A 248 -2.48 2.13 -12.28
CA LEU A 248 -3.94 2.09 -12.34
C LEU A 248 -4.46 0.65 -12.46
N ALA A 249 -4.07 -0.09 -13.50
CA ALA A 249 -4.54 -1.47 -13.72
C ALA A 249 -3.78 -2.51 -12.88
N GLY A 250 -2.49 -2.31 -12.61
CA GLY A 250 -1.73 -3.25 -11.79
C GLY A 250 -2.00 -3.02 -10.30
N LEU A 251 -1.57 -1.87 -9.78
CA LEU A 251 -1.56 -1.64 -8.34
C LEU A 251 -2.96 -1.38 -7.75
N LEU A 252 -3.73 -0.47 -8.35
CA LEU A 252 -5.03 -0.07 -7.81
C LEU A 252 -6.16 -1.04 -8.18
N GLU A 253 -6.27 -1.47 -9.43
CA GLU A 253 -7.28 -2.47 -9.84
C GLU A 253 -7.00 -3.82 -9.17
N LEU A 254 -5.86 -4.48 -9.42
CA LEU A 254 -5.66 -5.83 -8.87
C LEU A 254 -5.67 -5.81 -7.34
N GLY A 255 -5.23 -4.72 -6.72
CA GLY A 255 -5.36 -4.50 -5.29
C GLY A 255 -6.82 -4.46 -4.83
N SER A 256 -7.66 -3.65 -5.47
CA SER A 256 -9.08 -3.54 -5.15
C SER A 256 -9.86 -4.82 -5.46
N LEU A 257 -9.55 -5.50 -6.58
CA LEU A 257 -10.17 -6.75 -6.99
C LEU A 257 -9.84 -7.89 -6.02
N SER A 258 -8.56 -8.02 -5.65
CA SER A 258 -8.11 -9.02 -4.67
C SER A 258 -8.77 -8.79 -3.32
N TRP A 259 -8.91 -7.53 -2.90
CA TRP A 259 -9.58 -7.18 -1.65
C TRP A 259 -11.10 -7.42 -1.70
N ALA A 260 -11.75 -7.20 -2.84
CA ALA A 260 -13.15 -7.59 -3.03
C ALA A 260 -13.33 -9.12 -2.95
N GLY A 261 -12.44 -9.89 -3.59
CA GLY A 261 -12.42 -11.35 -3.48
C GLY A 261 -12.23 -11.82 -2.03
N TYR A 262 -11.26 -11.26 -1.32
CA TYR A 262 -11.06 -11.54 0.11
C TYR A 262 -12.31 -11.23 0.94
N GLN A 263 -12.95 -10.08 0.68
CA GLN A 263 -14.17 -9.72 1.39
C GLN A 263 -15.29 -10.74 1.16
N VAL A 264 -15.54 -11.08 -0.10
CA VAL A 264 -16.62 -12.00 -0.48
C VAL A 264 -16.43 -13.40 0.08
N HIS A 265 -15.20 -13.92 0.05
CA HIS A 265 -14.94 -15.31 0.38
C HIS A 265 -14.50 -15.56 1.84
N VAL A 266 -14.03 -14.54 2.55
CA VAL A 266 -13.51 -14.69 3.93
C VAL A 266 -14.22 -13.75 4.92
N SER A 267 -14.15 -12.45 4.68
CA SER A 267 -14.69 -11.46 5.64
C SER A 267 -16.19 -11.60 5.84
N LEU A 268 -16.95 -11.67 4.73
CA LEU A 268 -18.41 -11.68 4.75
C LEU A 268 -18.98 -12.90 5.48
N PRO A 269 -18.60 -14.16 5.15
CA PRO A 269 -19.10 -15.33 5.87
C PRO A 269 -18.85 -15.25 7.37
N ILE A 270 -17.63 -14.90 7.77
CA ILE A 270 -17.24 -14.85 9.18
C ILE A 270 -17.99 -13.74 9.93
N ASN A 271 -18.14 -12.55 9.33
CA ASN A 271 -18.85 -11.46 9.97
C ASN A 271 -20.35 -11.71 10.09
N GLN A 272 -20.97 -12.53 9.23
CA GLN A 272 -22.36 -12.96 9.44
C GLN A 272 -22.50 -13.78 10.73
N PHE A 273 -21.59 -14.71 10.99
CA PHE A 273 -21.57 -15.48 12.25
C PHE A 273 -21.27 -14.60 13.47
N LEU A 274 -20.29 -13.70 13.36
CA LEU A 274 -19.95 -12.77 14.45
C LEU A 274 -21.12 -11.83 14.78
N ASN A 275 -21.86 -11.36 13.76
CA ASN A 275 -23.04 -10.52 13.96
C ASN A 275 -24.21 -11.32 14.57
N ALA A 276 -24.28 -12.63 14.32
CA ALA A 276 -25.19 -13.55 14.98
C ALA A 276 -24.73 -13.97 16.40
N ARG A 277 -23.62 -13.41 16.91
CA ARG A 277 -23.03 -13.70 18.23
C ARG A 277 -22.63 -15.16 18.42
N VAL A 278 -22.25 -15.83 17.34
CA VAL A 278 -21.59 -17.14 17.43
C VAL A 278 -20.20 -16.94 18.03
N ASP A 279 -19.82 -17.81 18.97
CA ASP A 279 -18.49 -17.80 19.57
C ASP A 279 -17.42 -17.92 18.45
N PRO A 280 -16.41 -17.03 18.40
CA PRO A 280 -15.34 -17.09 17.40
C PRO A 280 -14.67 -18.46 17.24
N LYS A 281 -14.66 -19.28 18.29
CA LYS A 281 -14.07 -20.64 18.27
C LYS A 281 -14.94 -21.68 17.55
N GLU A 282 -16.24 -21.43 17.45
CA GLU A 282 -17.22 -22.30 16.78
C GLU A 282 -17.40 -21.91 15.30
N ILE A 283 -16.86 -20.77 14.88
CA ILE A 283 -16.93 -20.33 13.49
C ILE A 283 -15.96 -21.17 12.65
N PRO A 284 -16.42 -21.78 11.53
CA PRO A 284 -15.54 -22.48 10.59
C PRO A 284 -14.36 -21.61 10.14
N LEU A 285 -13.19 -22.21 9.94
CA LEU A 285 -12.02 -21.45 9.51
C LEU A 285 -12.18 -20.93 8.07
N PRO A 286 -11.52 -19.82 7.69
CA PRO A 286 -11.62 -19.23 6.35
C PRO A 286 -11.48 -20.22 5.18
N HIS A 287 -10.57 -21.20 5.30
CA HIS A 287 -10.34 -22.18 4.25
C HIS A 287 -11.50 -23.18 4.08
N GLU A 288 -12.31 -23.40 5.11
CA GLU A 288 -13.48 -24.27 5.03
C GLU A 288 -14.57 -23.65 4.14
N PHE A 289 -14.76 -22.32 4.19
CA PHE A 289 -15.70 -21.62 3.30
C PHE A 289 -15.27 -21.66 1.83
N ILE A 290 -13.96 -21.76 1.57
CA ILE A 290 -13.42 -21.85 0.21
C ILE A 290 -13.54 -23.28 -0.32
N LEU A 291 -13.21 -24.28 0.50
CA LEU A 291 -13.17 -25.68 0.09
C LEU A 291 -14.56 -26.33 0.10
N ASN A 292 -15.46 -25.89 0.98
CA ASN A 292 -16.80 -26.44 1.12
C ASN A 292 -17.85 -25.47 0.59
N ARG A 293 -18.27 -25.69 -0.65
CA ARG A 293 -19.32 -24.89 -1.32
C ARG A 293 -20.67 -24.96 -0.62
N ASP A 294 -20.97 -26.06 0.07
CA ASP A 294 -22.26 -26.22 0.76
C ASP A 294 -22.34 -25.28 1.97
N LEU A 295 -21.23 -25.04 2.65
CA LEU A 295 -21.16 -24.12 3.79
C LEU A 295 -21.44 -22.68 3.34
N LEU A 296 -20.83 -22.26 2.24
CA LEU A 296 -21.07 -20.93 1.66
C LEU A 296 -22.48 -20.83 1.05
N GLY A 297 -22.98 -21.90 0.45
CA GLY A 297 -24.34 -22.00 -0.08
C GLY A 297 -25.44 -21.93 0.98
N GLN A 298 -25.17 -22.34 2.22
CA GLN A 298 -26.11 -22.16 3.34
C GLN A 298 -26.27 -20.69 3.75
N LEU A 299 -25.18 -19.91 3.67
CA LEU A 299 -25.20 -18.47 3.96
C LEU A 299 -25.77 -17.66 2.79
N TYR A 300 -25.37 -18.04 1.58
CA TYR A 300 -25.71 -17.36 0.34
C TYR A 300 -26.21 -18.40 -0.69
N PRO A 301 -27.52 -18.71 -0.71
CA PRO A 301 -28.11 -19.75 -1.57
C PRO A 301 -27.71 -19.65 -3.04
N ARG A 302 -27.46 -18.45 -3.55
CA ARG A 302 -27.08 -18.22 -4.96
C ARG A 302 -25.67 -18.70 -5.31
N PHE A 303 -24.79 -18.98 -4.34
CA PHE A 303 -23.49 -19.60 -4.62
C PHE A 303 -23.59 -21.02 -5.20
N ALA A 304 -24.75 -21.69 -5.03
CA ALA A 304 -25.02 -22.97 -5.67
C ALA A 304 -25.07 -22.86 -7.21
N GLU A 305 -25.44 -21.69 -7.76
CA GLU A 305 -25.47 -21.43 -9.21
C GLU A 305 -24.05 -21.32 -9.83
N GLY A 306 -23.01 -21.22 -8.97
CA GLY A 306 -21.61 -21.14 -9.38
C GLY A 306 -21.28 -19.86 -10.15
N GLU A 307 -20.33 -19.97 -11.08
CA GLU A 307 -19.83 -18.84 -11.87
C GLU A 307 -20.64 -18.61 -13.17
N THR A 308 -21.61 -19.47 -13.47
CA THR A 308 -22.44 -19.35 -14.68
C THR A 308 -23.11 -17.98 -14.82
N PRO A 309 -23.68 -17.37 -13.74
CA PRO A 309 -24.27 -16.03 -13.83
C PRO A 309 -23.26 -14.93 -14.17
N PHE A 310 -21.98 -15.09 -13.84
CA PHE A 310 -20.92 -14.13 -14.16
C PHE A 310 -20.65 -14.09 -15.67
N PHE A 311 -20.38 -15.26 -16.28
CA PHE A 311 -20.07 -15.37 -17.72
C PHE A 311 -21.28 -15.14 -18.63
N THR A 312 -22.51 -15.30 -18.11
CA THR A 312 -23.75 -15.02 -18.84
C THR A 312 -24.28 -13.60 -18.63
N LEU A 313 -23.54 -12.75 -17.90
CA LEU A 313 -23.92 -11.37 -17.56
C LEU A 313 -25.24 -11.24 -16.79
N ASN A 314 -25.68 -12.30 -16.10
CA ASN A 314 -26.87 -12.28 -15.24
C ASN A 314 -26.50 -11.90 -13.79
N TRP A 315 -25.95 -10.70 -13.62
CA TRP A 315 -25.35 -10.27 -12.34
C TRP A 315 -26.36 -10.00 -11.22
N SER A 316 -27.65 -9.92 -11.52
CA SER A 316 -28.72 -9.77 -10.51
C SER A 316 -28.71 -10.88 -9.45
N LYS A 317 -28.11 -12.03 -9.79
CA LYS A 317 -27.94 -13.20 -8.91
C LYS A 317 -26.98 -12.98 -7.75
N TYR A 318 -26.11 -11.97 -7.81
CA TYR A 318 -25.10 -11.70 -6.77
C TYR A 318 -25.54 -10.66 -5.73
N ALA A 319 -26.80 -10.19 -5.80
CA ALA A 319 -27.33 -9.15 -4.91
C ALA A 319 -27.39 -9.54 -3.41
N GLU A 320 -27.18 -10.82 -3.06
CA GLU A 320 -27.15 -11.29 -1.67
C GLU A 320 -25.85 -10.91 -0.94
N PHE A 321 -24.74 -10.75 -1.67
CA PHE A 321 -23.42 -10.41 -1.10
C PHE A 321 -22.75 -9.20 -1.76
N LEU A 322 -23.25 -8.75 -2.91
CA LEU A 322 -22.90 -7.46 -3.52
C LEU A 322 -24.11 -6.53 -3.45
N THR A 323 -24.29 -5.87 -2.31
CA THR A 323 -25.47 -5.04 -2.04
C THR A 323 -25.25 -3.58 -2.40
N PHE A 324 -26.33 -2.79 -2.35
CA PHE A 324 -26.29 -1.33 -2.42
C PHE A 324 -27.29 -0.76 -1.40
N SER A 325 -27.18 -1.24 -0.15
CA SER A 325 -28.15 -0.98 0.91
C SER A 325 -28.07 0.45 1.40
N GLY A 326 -26.86 0.98 1.57
CA GLY A 326 -26.61 2.30 2.12
C GLY A 326 -26.89 2.40 3.62
N GLY A 327 -26.27 3.37 4.29
CA GLY A 327 -26.40 3.58 5.73
C GLY A 327 -25.49 2.67 6.55
N LEU A 328 -25.95 2.27 7.74
CA LEU A 328 -25.17 1.51 8.72
C LEU A 328 -25.88 0.20 9.06
N ASP A 329 -25.09 -0.84 9.28
CA ASP A 329 -25.55 -2.10 9.86
C ASP A 329 -26.10 -1.85 11.28
N PRO A 330 -27.36 -2.23 11.59
CA PRO A 330 -27.97 -1.97 12.89
C PRO A 330 -27.27 -2.68 14.05
N VAL A 331 -26.57 -3.79 13.78
CA VAL A 331 -25.86 -4.59 14.78
C VAL A 331 -24.51 -3.96 15.11
N THR A 332 -23.68 -3.73 14.09
CA THR A 332 -22.31 -3.26 14.29
C THR A 332 -22.19 -1.74 14.33
N ARG A 333 -23.19 -1.02 13.83
CA ARG A 333 -23.16 0.43 13.55
C ARG A 333 -22.02 0.85 12.59
N GLY A 334 -21.41 -0.13 11.90
CA GLY A 334 -20.46 0.09 10.82
C GLY A 334 -21.16 0.14 9.47
N LEU A 335 -20.38 0.36 8.41
CA LEU A 335 -20.87 0.20 7.04
C LEU A 335 -21.14 -1.28 6.74
N TRP A 336 -22.11 -1.55 5.86
CA TRP A 336 -22.35 -2.90 5.35
C TRP A 336 -21.11 -3.42 4.62
N LEU A 337 -20.57 -4.55 5.08
CA LEU A 337 -19.42 -5.18 4.42
C LEU A 337 -19.75 -5.61 2.99
N THR A 338 -21.01 -5.96 2.71
CA THR A 338 -21.50 -6.31 1.37
C THR A 338 -21.48 -5.09 0.42
N ASP A 339 -21.81 -3.90 0.94
CA ASP A 339 -21.68 -2.64 0.18
C ASP A 339 -20.20 -2.30 -0.03
N ILE A 340 -19.32 -2.54 0.96
CA ILE A 340 -17.87 -2.31 0.82
C ILE A 340 -17.27 -3.28 -0.22
N ALA A 341 -17.71 -4.53 -0.27
CA ALA A 341 -17.26 -5.50 -1.27
C ALA A 341 -17.66 -5.06 -2.67
N HIS A 342 -18.92 -4.65 -2.84
CA HIS A 342 -19.43 -4.13 -4.11
C HIS A 342 -18.69 -2.84 -4.53
N HIS A 343 -18.40 -1.94 -3.58
CA HIS A 343 -17.61 -0.75 -3.83
C HIS A 343 -16.21 -1.10 -4.38
N HIS A 344 -15.48 -2.02 -3.75
CA HIS A 344 -14.15 -2.41 -4.24
C HIS A 344 -14.19 -3.09 -5.60
N LEU A 345 -15.22 -3.88 -5.89
CA LEU A 345 -15.42 -4.46 -7.21
C LEU A 345 -15.66 -3.38 -8.28
N ALA A 346 -16.54 -2.40 -7.99
CA ALA A 346 -16.81 -1.30 -8.90
C ALA A 346 -15.56 -0.42 -9.13
N THR A 347 -14.82 -0.13 -8.08
CA THR A 347 -13.56 0.62 -8.14
C THR A 347 -12.47 -0.14 -8.91
N ALA A 348 -12.40 -1.46 -8.78
CA ALA A 348 -11.48 -2.28 -9.56
C ALA A 348 -11.77 -2.13 -11.07
N ILE A 349 -13.03 -2.28 -11.48
CA ILE A 349 -13.42 -2.14 -12.90
C ILE A 349 -13.11 -0.73 -13.42
N LEU A 350 -13.32 0.30 -12.61
CA LEU A 350 -12.98 1.69 -12.99
C LEU A 350 -11.48 1.85 -13.23
N PHE A 351 -10.64 1.32 -12.34
CA PHE A 351 -9.20 1.40 -12.48
C PHE A 351 -8.65 0.52 -13.61
N LEU A 352 -9.28 -0.63 -13.87
CA LEU A 352 -8.96 -1.47 -15.03
C LEU A 352 -9.12 -0.67 -16.33
N ILE A 353 -10.26 0.00 -16.51
CA ILE A 353 -10.52 0.82 -17.71
C ILE A 353 -9.53 1.99 -17.77
N ALA A 354 -9.31 2.68 -16.64
CA ALA A 354 -8.38 3.82 -16.57
C ALA A 354 -6.94 3.43 -16.89
N GLY A 355 -6.47 2.26 -16.45
CA GLY A 355 -5.12 1.76 -16.69
C GLY A 355 -4.86 1.25 -18.11
N HIS A 356 -5.86 1.29 -18.99
CA HIS A 356 -5.72 1.00 -20.42
C HIS A 356 -5.89 2.26 -21.29
N MET A 357 -5.84 3.45 -20.69
CA MET A 357 -6.03 4.72 -21.40
C MET A 357 -4.79 5.14 -22.22
N TYR A 358 -3.58 4.90 -21.70
CA TYR A 358 -2.36 5.41 -22.32
C TYR A 358 -1.74 4.40 -23.28
N LYS A 359 -1.24 4.88 -24.41
CA LYS A 359 -0.61 4.04 -25.43
C LYS A 359 0.67 3.42 -24.87
N THR A 360 0.80 2.11 -25.01
CA THR A 360 2.08 1.41 -24.79
C THR A 360 2.44 0.64 -26.07
N ASN A 361 3.36 -0.32 -25.99
CA ASN A 361 3.91 -1.03 -27.16
C ASN A 361 2.87 -1.73 -28.04
#